data_AF-A0A4V2KCS4-F1
#
_entry.id   AF-A0A4V2KCS4-F1
#
_cell.length_a   1.000
_cell.length_b   1.000
_cell.length_c   1.000
_cell.angle_alpha   90.00
_cell.angle_beta   90.00
_cell.angle_gamma   90.00
#
_symmetry.space_group_name_H-M   'P 1'
#
loop_
_entity.id
_entity.type
_entity.pdbx_description
1 polymer ?
#
loop_
_entity_poly.entity_id
_entity_poly.type
_entity_poly.pdbx_seq_one_letter_code
_entity_poly.pdbx_strand_id
1 'polypeptide(L)'
;MSGHLLCAELTRVLAAELNRGNSLTQQPQRTDWPQPGSLFAALRHDFRSDTRHLPDSLRHGYCNDPHYGWYEELYCSEHHHLLVAGRPRPGKR
;
A
#
# COMPACT_ATOMS: atom_id res chain seq x y z
N MET A 1 -12.48 -18.69 5.17
CA MET A 1 -11.89 -17.42 5.64
C MET A 1 -12.08 -16.41 4.53
N SER A 2 -12.94 -15.42 4.72
CA SER A 2 -13.16 -14.37 3.72
C SER A 2 -12.05 -13.34 3.85
N GLY A 3 -10.96 -13.52 3.10
CA GLY A 3 -9.94 -12.48 2.94
C GLY A 3 -10.56 -11.33 2.15
N HIS A 4 -10.51 -10.12 2.69
CA HIS A 4 -10.93 -8.94 1.95
C HIS A 4 -9.82 -8.62 0.95
N LEU A 5 -10.13 -8.52 -0.34
CA LEU A 5 -9.15 -8.20 -1.36
C LEU A 5 -9.15 -6.70 -1.62
N LEU A 6 -7.96 -6.11 -1.79
CA LEU A 6 -7.82 -4.75 -2.30
C LEU A 6 -8.49 -4.64 -3.69
N CYS A 7 -8.64 -3.42 -4.20
CA CYS A 7 -9.19 -3.19 -5.52
C CYS A 7 -8.28 -3.81 -6.59
N ALA A 8 -8.79 -3.96 -7.81
CA ALA A 8 -8.06 -4.63 -8.88
C ALA A 8 -6.66 -4.02 -9.11
N GLU A 9 -6.55 -2.70 -9.10
CA GLU A 9 -5.28 -2.00 -9.34
C GLU A 9 -4.25 -2.27 -8.23
N LEU A 10 -4.63 -2.11 -6.95
CA LEU A 10 -3.73 -2.41 -5.84
C LEU A 10 -3.43 -3.91 -5.71
N THR A 11 -4.37 -4.78 -6.10
CA THR A 11 -4.14 -6.24 -6.14
C THR A 11 -3.08 -6.60 -7.18
N ARG A 12 -3.08 -5.95 -8.35
CA ARG A 12 -2.03 -6.14 -9.37
C ARG A 12 -0.67 -5.72 -8.84
N VAL A 13 -0.58 -4.56 -8.18
CA VAL A 13 0.67 -4.11 -7.58
C VAL A 13 1.13 -5.09 -6.49
N LEU A 14 0.25 -5.47 -5.57
CA LEU A 14 0.57 -6.43 -4.52
C LEU A 14 1.09 -7.75 -5.08
N ALA A 15 0.43 -8.32 -6.09
CA ALA A 15 0.89 -9.55 -6.74
C ALA A 15 2.29 -9.38 -7.35
N ALA A 16 2.54 -8.25 -8.01
CA ALA A 16 3.86 -7.95 -8.58
C ALA A 16 4.95 -7.80 -7.50
N GLU A 17 4.63 -7.19 -6.36
CA GLU A 17 5.54 -7.07 -5.21
C GLU A 17 5.90 -8.43 -4.62
N LEU A 18 4.90 -9.30 -4.41
CA LEU A 18 5.13 -10.65 -3.90
C LEU A 18 5.96 -11.49 -4.87
N ASN A 19 5.69 -11.41 -6.17
CA ASN A 19 6.48 -12.08 -7.21
C ASN A 19 7.94 -11.59 -7.26
N ARG A 20 8.19 -10.33 -6.87
CA ARG A 20 9.54 -9.76 -6.76
C ARG A 20 10.20 -10.07 -5.43
N GLY A 21 9.60 -10.86 -4.55
CA GLY A 21 10.15 -11.27 -3.25
C GLY A 21 9.96 -10.26 -2.13
N ASN A 22 8.99 -9.35 -2.24
CA ASN A 22 8.47 -8.62 -1.08
C ASN A 22 7.55 -9.55 -0.26
N SER A 23 7.13 -9.11 0.92
CA SER A 23 6.28 -9.92 1.80
C SER A 23 5.30 -9.03 2.56
N LEU A 24 4.07 -9.51 2.78
CA LEU A 24 3.11 -8.82 3.63
C LEU A 24 3.55 -8.87 5.10
N THR A 25 3.55 -7.72 5.77
CA THR A 25 3.53 -7.61 7.23
C THR A 25 2.10 -7.57 7.77
N GLN A 26 1.16 -7.10 6.95
CA GLN A 26 -0.25 -7.05 7.28
C GLN A 26 -1.08 -7.47 6.07
N GLN A 27 -1.85 -8.55 6.22
CA GLN A 27 -2.79 -9.01 5.19
C GLN A 27 -3.86 -7.94 4.92
N PRO A 28 -4.35 -7.83 3.68
CA PRO A 28 -5.50 -7.00 3.34
C PRO A 28 -6.66 -7.17 4.33
N GLN A 29 -7.03 -6.07 4.98
CA GLN A 29 -8.10 -6.05 5.96
C GLN A 29 -8.84 -4.72 5.94
N ARG A 30 -10.12 -4.74 6.34
CA ARG A 30 -10.92 -3.52 6.46
C ARG A 30 -10.52 -2.76 7.70
N THR A 31 -10.19 -1.48 7.50
CA THR A 31 -9.83 -0.55 8.58
C THR A 31 -10.79 0.64 8.65
N ASP A 32 -11.68 0.80 7.66
CA ASP A 32 -12.60 1.95 7.53
C ASP A 32 -11.87 3.31 7.56
N TRP A 33 -10.58 3.30 7.23
CA TRP A 33 -9.68 4.44 7.13
C TRP A 33 -8.79 4.25 5.89
N PRO A 34 -8.54 5.29 5.07
CA PRO A 34 -8.86 6.71 5.30
C PRO A 34 -10.34 7.07 5.14
N GLN A 35 -11.13 6.23 4.47
CA GLN A 35 -12.58 6.40 4.35
C GLN A 35 -13.34 5.14 4.81
N PRO A 36 -14.62 5.28 5.21
CA PRO A 36 -15.46 4.13 5.50
C PRO A 36 -15.43 3.11 4.36
N GLY A 37 -15.22 1.84 4.70
CA GLY A 37 -15.11 0.75 3.75
C GLY A 37 -13.69 0.48 3.21
N SER A 38 -12.70 1.32 3.54
CA SER A 38 -11.33 1.17 3.06
C SER A 38 -10.66 -0.11 3.56
N LEU A 39 -9.88 -0.72 2.66
CA LEU A 39 -9.02 -1.85 2.94
C LEU A 39 -7.57 -1.38 2.96
N PHE A 40 -6.80 -1.98 3.86
CA PHE A 40 -5.40 -1.68 4.10
C PHE A 40 -4.57 -2.96 4.05
N ALA A 41 -3.40 -2.88 3.43
CA ALA A 41 -2.36 -3.91 3.50
C ALA A 41 -0.98 -3.26 3.62
N ALA A 42 -0.05 -3.97 4.25
CA ALA A 42 1.32 -3.48 4.45
C ALA A 42 2.36 -4.49 3.98
N LEU A 43 3.37 -3.99 3.26
CA LEU A 43 4.54 -4.72 2.81
C LEU A 43 5.74 -4.43 3.70
N ARG A 44 6.62 -5.43 3.86
CA ARG A 44 7.83 -5.35 4.68
C ARG A 44 8.87 -4.40 4.12
N HIS A 45 9.05 -4.41 2.81
CA HIS A 45 10.02 -3.61 2.10
C HIS A 45 9.31 -2.58 1.23
N ASP A 46 10.03 -1.50 0.87
CA ASP A 46 9.69 -0.53 -0.16
C ASP A 46 9.14 -1.20 -1.44
N PHE A 47 8.39 -0.43 -2.22
CA PHE A 47 7.88 -0.89 -3.51
C PHE A 47 9.06 -1.23 -4.44
N ARG A 48 9.01 -2.44 -5.00
CA ARG A 48 9.96 -2.90 -6.02
C ARG A 48 9.45 -2.64 -7.43
N SER A 49 8.15 -2.38 -7.57
CA SER A 49 7.48 -2.02 -8.82
C SER A 49 7.78 -0.58 -9.22
N ASP A 50 7.75 -0.30 -10.53
CA ASP A 50 7.87 1.07 -11.02
C ASP A 50 6.58 1.85 -10.70
N THR A 51 6.66 2.78 -9.75
CA THR A 51 5.53 3.63 -9.34
C THR A 51 5.39 4.89 -10.20
N ARG A 52 6.23 5.08 -11.23
CA ARG A 52 6.14 6.25 -12.14
C ARG A 52 5.03 6.11 -13.17
N HIS A 53 4.61 4.89 -13.48
CA HIS A 53 3.61 4.57 -14.50
C HIS A 53 2.42 3.84 -13.87
N LEU A 54 1.68 4.57 -13.04
CA LEU A 54 0.51 4.05 -12.36
C LEU A 54 -0.77 4.39 -13.15
N PRO A 55 -1.83 3.56 -13.03
CA PRO A 55 -3.17 3.96 -13.45
C PRO A 55 -3.58 5.28 -12.77
N ASP A 56 -4.41 6.09 -13.44
CA ASP A 56 -4.86 7.40 -12.95
C ASP A 56 -5.54 7.35 -11.57
N SER A 57 -6.13 6.20 -11.22
CA SER A 57 -6.78 5.98 -9.94
C SER A 57 -5.81 5.73 -8.78
N LEU A 58 -4.53 5.46 -9.05
CA LEU A 58 -3.51 5.21 -8.02
C LEU A 58 -2.59 6.42 -7.86
N ARG A 59 -2.38 6.82 -6.61
CA ARG A 59 -1.47 7.88 -6.23
C ARG A 59 -0.37 7.31 -5.36
N HIS A 60 0.87 7.44 -5.83
CA HIS A 60 2.06 7.15 -5.02
C HIS A 60 2.39 8.35 -4.14
N GLY A 61 2.76 8.07 -2.90
CA GLY A 61 3.16 9.06 -1.92
C GLY A 61 4.22 8.50 -0.98
N TYR A 62 4.80 9.41 -0.21
CA TYR A 62 5.71 9.08 0.88
C TYR A 62 5.10 9.53 2.20
N CYS A 63 5.00 8.61 3.16
CA CYS A 63 4.62 8.90 4.53
C CYS A 63 5.82 8.60 5.42
N ASN A 64 6.59 9.62 5.76
CA ASN A 64 7.79 9.46 6.59
C ASN A 64 7.54 9.75 8.08
N ASP A 65 6.28 9.62 8.52
CA ASP A 65 5.89 9.83 9.91
C ASP A 65 6.08 8.52 10.70
N PRO A 66 6.93 8.51 11.75
CA PRO A 66 7.11 7.34 12.61
C PRO A 66 5.82 6.83 13.26
N HIS A 67 4.80 7.68 13.43
CA HIS A 67 3.50 7.30 13.98
C HIS A 67 2.80 6.22 13.11
N TYR A 68 2.88 6.37 11.79
CA TYR A 68 2.19 5.47 10.86
C TYR A 68 2.99 4.20 10.59
N GLY A 69 4.33 4.29 10.53
CA GLY A 69 5.18 3.09 10.51
C GLY A 69 5.47 2.50 9.14
N TRP A 70 5.22 3.22 8.04
CA TRP A 70 5.68 2.91 6.67
C TRP A 70 6.52 4.06 6.09
N TYR A 71 6.98 3.94 4.84
CA TYR A 71 7.63 5.05 4.12
C TYR A 71 6.94 5.39 2.81
N GLU A 72 6.49 4.39 2.08
CA GLU A 72 5.78 4.58 0.81
C GLU A 72 4.33 4.14 0.93
N GLU A 73 3.47 4.76 0.12
CA GLU A 73 2.06 4.41 0.04
C GLU A 73 1.53 4.51 -1.39
N LEU A 74 0.59 3.64 -1.70
CA LEU A 74 -0.25 3.68 -2.89
C LEU A 74 -1.70 3.74 -2.45
N TYR A 75 -2.32 4.88 -2.74
CA TYR A 75 -3.71 5.16 -2.44
C TYR A 75 -4.56 5.10 -3.71
N CYS A 76 -5.65 4.34 -3.68
CA CYS A 76 -6.62 4.33 -4.76
C CYS A 76 -7.69 5.40 -4.54
N SER A 77 -7.79 6.42 -5.39
CA SER A 77 -8.74 7.53 -5.23
C SER A 77 -10.20 7.14 -5.48
N GLU A 78 -10.46 6.04 -6.17
CA GLU A 78 -11.83 5.55 -6.44
C GLU A 78 -12.38 4.66 -5.31
N HIS A 79 -11.54 3.78 -4.75
CA HIS A 79 -11.94 2.78 -3.77
C HIS A 79 -11.47 3.10 -2.35
N HIS A 80 -10.65 4.14 -2.21
CA HIS A 80 -10.04 4.61 -0.96
C HIS A 80 -9.14 3.59 -0.25
N HIS A 81 -8.80 2.48 -0.91
CA HIS A 81 -7.91 1.47 -0.38
C HIS A 81 -6.46 1.94 -0.35
N LEU A 82 -5.68 1.38 0.57
CA LEU A 82 -4.29 1.75 0.81
C LEU A 82 -3.39 0.51 0.84
N LEU A 83 -2.34 0.53 0.02
CA LEU A 83 -1.22 -0.40 0.11
C LEU A 83 0.00 0.39 0.56
N VAL A 84 0.61 0.01 1.67
CA VAL A 84 1.79 0.70 2.21
C VAL A 84 3.02 -0.19 2.17
N ALA A 85 4.20 0.41 2.13
CA ALA A 85 5.45 -0.30 1.98
C ALA A 85 6.60 0.35 2.75
N GLY A 86 7.55 -0.50 3.15
CA GLY A 86 8.77 -0.09 3.80
C GLY A 86 8.59 0.34 5.25
N ARG A 87 9.53 1.13 5.74
CA ARG A 87 9.59 1.62 7.13
C ARG A 87 10.02 3.08 7.16
N PRO A 88 9.58 3.87 8.15
CA PRO A 88 9.93 5.28 8.25
C PRO A 88 11.46 5.45 8.27
N ARG A 89 11.90 6.55 7.68
CA ARG A 89 13.29 6.98 7.53
C ARG A 89 13.47 8.35 8.18
N PRO A 90 13.46 8.45 9.52
CA PRO A 90 13.61 9.73 10.21
C PRO A 90 14.84 10.50 9.70
N GLY A 91 14.67 11.79 9.40
CA GLY A 91 15.73 12.66 8.92
C GLY A 91 15.97 12.65 7.40
N LYS A 92 15.27 11.80 6.63
CA LYS A 92 15.21 11.93 5.17
C LYS A 92 13.98 12.76 4.79
N ARG A 93 14.18 13.79 3.96
CA ARG A 93 13.11 14.55 3.31
C ARG A 93 12.96 14.08 1.87
#